data_AF-A0A0L9UHR3-F1
#
_entry.id   AF-A0A0L9UHR3-F1
#
_cell.length_a   1.000
_cell.length_b   1.000
_cell.length_c   1.000
_cell.angle_alpha   90.00
_cell.angle_beta   90.00
_cell.angle_gamma   90.00
#
_symmetry.space_group_name_H-M   'P 1'
#
loop_
_entity.id
_entity.type
_entity.pdbx_description
1 polymer ?
#
loop_
_entity_poly.entity_id
_entity_poly.type
_entity_poly.pdbx_seq_one_letter_code
_entity_poly.pdbx_strand_id
1 'polypeptide(L)'
;MEPMKFWEFVSVVLDGLGYERPRIKIPTVVILPIAHLVEWIYRLLGPYGMPVPQLTPSRIRLVTCSRTFDCSKAKDRLGYAPIVKMQEGLQRTIESYAHLKAENQPKTTREGPSKASKYLGSGRVADTLLWKDKKQTLITLFVFIAIYFNFIASENTIISALTKLLLFASIFLFIHGILPAKMLGYTVEKMPKSWFHLSEDRSHKFALSVASSWNVAVNVFKSLAEGNDWDALILKILSL
;
A
#
# COMPACT_ATOMS: atom_id res chain seq x y z
N MET A 1 -21.68 16.23 -43.82
CA MET A 1 -21.66 15.33 -42.66
C MET A 1 -22.23 16.10 -41.48
N GLU A 2 -22.96 15.41 -40.61
CA GLU A 2 -23.52 16.02 -39.41
C GLU A 2 -22.42 16.19 -38.36
N PRO A 3 -22.14 17.42 -37.87
CA PRO A 3 -21.15 17.62 -36.82
C PRO A 3 -21.70 17.11 -35.48
N MET A 4 -20.89 16.33 -34.77
CA MET A 4 -21.20 15.80 -33.43
C MET A 4 -20.00 16.06 -32.52
N LYS A 5 -20.26 16.41 -31.25
CA LYS A 5 -19.15 16.57 -30.29
C LYS A 5 -18.53 15.22 -29.99
N PHE A 6 -17.20 15.19 -29.87
CA PHE A 6 -16.46 13.96 -29.57
C PHE A 6 -16.99 13.21 -28.33
N TRP A 7 -17.25 13.92 -27.24
CA TRP A 7 -17.76 13.29 -26.02
C TRP A 7 -19.22 12.82 -26.13
N GLU A 8 -20.04 13.47 -26.95
CA GLU A 8 -21.40 12.99 -27.25
C GLU A 8 -21.31 11.69 -28.05
N PHE A 9 -20.45 11.64 -29.07
CA PHE A 9 -20.15 10.42 -29.84
C PHE A 9 -19.71 9.25 -28.94
N VAL A 10 -18.71 9.48 -28.08
CA VAL A 10 -18.23 8.46 -27.14
C VAL A 10 -19.34 8.01 -26.19
N SER A 11 -20.19 8.92 -25.72
CA SER A 11 -21.29 8.57 -24.83
C SER A 11 -22.32 7.64 -25.48
N VAL A 12 -22.66 7.85 -26.76
CA VAL A 12 -23.59 6.99 -27.51
C VAL A 12 -22.98 5.61 -27.73
N VAL A 13 -21.69 5.54 -28.07
CA VAL A 13 -20.97 4.27 -28.25
C VAL A 13 -20.93 3.45 -26.96
N LEU A 14 -20.60 4.09 -25.83
CA LEU A 14 -20.54 3.41 -24.53
C LEU A 14 -21.91 2.92 -24.08
N ASP A 15 -22.95 3.74 -24.25
CA ASP A 15 -24.33 3.39 -23.91
C ASP A 15 -24.83 2.20 -24.72
N GLY A 16 -24.60 2.18 -26.03
CA GLY A 16 -24.99 1.04 -26.88
C GLY A 16 -24.18 -0.24 -26.63
N LEU A 17 -22.97 -0.13 -26.05
CA LEU A 17 -22.18 -1.28 -25.60
C LEU A 17 -22.53 -1.73 -24.17
N GLY A 18 -23.40 -1.00 -23.46
CA GLY A 18 -23.82 -1.31 -22.08
C GLY A 18 -22.84 -0.85 -21.00
N TYR A 19 -21.95 0.11 -21.29
CA TYR A 19 -21.05 0.71 -20.29
C TYR A 19 -21.64 1.99 -19.70
N GLU A 20 -21.23 2.32 -18.47
CA GLU A 20 -21.60 3.60 -17.86
C GLU A 20 -20.98 4.79 -18.60
N ARG A 21 -21.77 5.86 -18.77
CA ARG A 21 -21.29 7.10 -19.37
C ARG A 21 -20.22 7.77 -18.50
N PRO A 22 -19.17 8.37 -19.11
CA PRO A 22 -18.12 9.07 -18.37
C PRO A 22 -18.69 10.32 -17.68
N ARG A 23 -18.69 10.33 -16.34
CA ARG A 23 -19.18 11.46 -15.52
C ARG A 23 -18.08 12.42 -15.06
N ILE A 24 -16.86 11.91 -14.96
CA ILE A 24 -15.72 12.64 -14.39
C ILE A 24 -15.04 13.45 -15.49
N LYS A 25 -14.91 14.76 -15.29
CA LYS A 25 -14.18 15.67 -16.17
C LYS A 25 -12.88 16.08 -15.49
N ILE A 26 -11.76 15.68 -16.08
CA ILE A 26 -10.43 16.00 -15.54
C ILE A 26 -9.83 17.13 -16.39
N PRO A 27 -9.39 18.25 -15.79
CA PRO A 27 -8.73 19.32 -16.53
C PRO A 27 -7.42 18.87 -17.18
N THR A 28 -7.15 19.35 -18.40
CA THR A 28 -5.94 18.99 -19.16
C THR A 28 -4.65 19.34 -18.41
N VAL A 29 -4.66 20.44 -17.66
CA VAL A 29 -3.53 20.91 -16.84
C VAL A 29 -3.12 19.88 -15.78
N VAL A 30 -4.06 19.09 -15.26
CA VAL A 30 -3.80 18.07 -14.24
C VAL A 30 -3.33 16.76 -14.86
N ILE A 31 -3.95 16.32 -15.96
CA ILE A 31 -3.66 15.02 -16.57
C ILE A 31 -2.35 15.03 -17.38
N LEU A 32 -1.96 16.18 -17.94
CA LEU A 32 -0.76 16.30 -18.77
C LEU A 32 0.55 16.01 -18.02
N PRO A 33 0.82 16.57 -16.82
CA PRO A 33 2.02 16.22 -16.06
C PRO A 33 2.02 14.74 -15.65
N ILE A 34 0.86 14.17 -15.30
CA ILE A 34 0.73 12.74 -15.00
C ILE A 34 1.13 11.90 -16.22
N ALA A 35 0.68 12.28 -17.41
CA ALA A 35 1.03 11.56 -18.63
C ALA A 35 2.51 11.68 -18.99
N HIS A 36 3.14 12.84 -18.75
CA HIS A 36 4.59 12.99 -18.91
C HIS A 36 5.36 12.11 -17.92
N LEU A 37 4.89 12.00 -16.68
CA LEU A 37 5.47 11.09 -15.69
C LEU A 37 5.36 9.63 -16.14
N VAL A 38 4.18 9.20 -16.62
CA VAL A 38 3.97 7.85 -17.15
C VAL A 38 4.87 7.57 -18.35
N GLU A 39 5.01 8.52 -19.26
CA GLU A 39 5.92 8.40 -20.41
C GLU A 39 7.39 8.29 -19.96
N TRP A 40 7.81 9.08 -18.98
CA TRP A 40 9.16 9.01 -18.44
C TRP A 40 9.45 7.65 -17.76
N ILE A 41 8.51 7.15 -16.96
CA ILE A 41 8.59 5.81 -16.36
C ILE A 41 8.67 4.75 -17.46
N TYR A 42 7.85 4.87 -18.51
CA TYR A 42 7.88 3.94 -19.64
C TYR A 42 9.21 4.01 -20.41
N ARG A 43 9.83 5.18 -20.56
CA ARG A 43 11.16 5.27 -21.18
C ARG A 43 12.23 4.56 -20.35
N LEU A 44 12.13 4.63 -19.03
CA LEU A 44 13.06 3.96 -18.12
C LEU A 44 12.85 2.44 -18.08
N LEU A 45 11.59 2.00 -18.03
CA LEU A 45 11.21 0.60 -17.83
C LEU A 45 10.82 -0.15 -19.11
N GLY A 46 10.69 0.56 -20.23
CA GLY A 46 10.38 0.00 -21.55
C GLY A 46 11.36 -1.07 -22.01
N PRO A 47 12.69 -0.91 -21.82
CA PRO A 47 13.66 -1.96 -22.11
C PRO A 47 13.44 -3.27 -21.33
N TYR A 48 12.70 -3.22 -20.22
CA TYR A 48 12.39 -4.37 -19.37
C TYR A 48 11.05 -5.04 -19.72
N GLY A 49 10.48 -4.74 -20.90
CA GLY A 49 9.29 -5.41 -21.42
C GLY A 49 7.96 -4.81 -20.95
N MET A 50 7.95 -3.54 -20.54
CA MET A 50 6.69 -2.85 -20.20
C MET A 50 5.81 -2.65 -21.45
N PRO A 51 4.49 -2.94 -21.39
CA PRO A 51 3.59 -2.64 -22.51
C PRO A 51 3.35 -1.13 -22.67
N VAL A 52 3.05 -0.70 -23.90
CA VAL A 52 2.81 0.71 -24.22
C VAL A 52 1.67 1.27 -23.37
N PRO A 53 1.90 2.35 -22.59
CA PRO A 53 0.87 2.92 -21.75
C PRO A 53 -0.26 3.54 -22.58
N GLN A 54 -1.50 3.38 -22.13
CA GLN A 54 -2.66 3.98 -22.79
C GLN A 54 -2.72 5.50 -22.58
N LEU A 55 -2.14 5.98 -21.47
CA LEU A 55 -2.08 7.39 -21.07
C LEU A 55 -0.77 8.02 -21.54
N THR A 56 -0.78 8.61 -22.74
CA THR A 56 0.36 9.32 -23.33
C THR A 56 -0.01 10.79 -23.58
N PRO A 57 0.93 11.75 -23.41
CA PRO A 57 0.67 13.17 -23.69
C PRO A 57 0.10 13.42 -25.10
N SER A 58 0.59 12.68 -26.10
CA SER A 58 0.10 12.74 -27.49
C SER A 58 -1.39 12.40 -27.59
N ARG A 59 -1.83 11.31 -26.97
CA ARG A 59 -3.23 10.85 -26.97
C ARG A 59 -4.14 11.83 -26.26
N ILE A 60 -3.70 12.38 -25.13
CA ILE A 60 -4.46 13.40 -24.39
C ILE A 60 -4.66 14.64 -25.27
N ARG A 61 -3.60 15.09 -25.96
CA ARG A 61 -3.69 16.25 -26.85
C ARG A 61 -4.63 15.99 -28.03
N LEU A 62 -4.60 14.78 -28.59
CA LEU A 62 -5.53 14.36 -29.65
C LEU A 62 -6.99 14.43 -29.19
N VAL A 63 -7.29 13.95 -27.98
CA VAL A 63 -8.66 13.92 -27.42
C VAL A 63 -9.13 15.31 -26.95
N THR A 64 -8.20 16.17 -26.51
CA THR A 64 -8.55 17.51 -26.01
C THR A 64 -8.86 18.49 -27.16
N CYS A 65 -8.22 18.33 -28.31
CA CYS A 65 -8.43 19.23 -29.45
C CYS A 65 -9.75 18.92 -30.18
N SER A 66 -10.58 19.94 -30.39
CA SER A 66 -11.71 19.85 -31.33
C SER A 66 -11.20 19.77 -32.76
N ARG A 67 -11.59 18.72 -33.49
CA ARG A 67 -11.24 18.55 -34.91
C ARG A 67 -12.50 18.26 -35.70
N THR A 68 -12.71 19.03 -36.75
CA THR A 68 -13.79 18.84 -37.73
C THR A 68 -13.17 18.52 -39.08
N PHE A 69 -13.70 17.52 -39.77
CA PHE A 69 -13.28 17.20 -41.12
C PHE A 69 -14.22 17.88 -42.12
N ASP A 70 -13.64 18.62 -43.06
CA ASP A 70 -14.38 19.20 -44.18
C ASP A 70 -14.35 18.24 -45.37
N CYS A 71 -15.54 17.79 -45.79
CA CYS A 71 -15.73 16.89 -46.92
C CYS A 71 -16.11 17.63 -48.22
N SER A 72 -16.07 18.96 -48.27
CA SER A 72 -16.50 19.74 -49.44
C SER A 72 -15.74 19.34 -50.71
N LYS A 73 -14.41 19.21 -50.64
CA LYS A 73 -13.59 18.76 -51.78
C LYS A 73 -13.94 17.36 -52.28
N ALA A 74 -14.35 16.46 -51.38
CA ALA A 74 -14.73 15.10 -51.76
C ALA A 74 -16.09 15.08 -52.47
N LYS A 75 -17.03 15.94 -52.05
CA LYS A 75 -18.31 16.12 -52.74
C LYS A 75 -18.10 16.65 -54.15
N ASP A 76 -17.30 17.71 -54.28
CA ASP A 76 -17.13 18.40 -55.57
C ASP A 76 -16.37 17.55 -56.59
N ARG A 77 -15.32 16.85 -56.16
CA ARG A 77 -14.42 16.12 -57.07
C ARG A 77 -14.82 14.66 -57.29
N LEU A 78 -15.45 14.04 -56.30
CA LEU A 78 -15.75 12.59 -56.33
C LEU A 78 -17.26 12.31 -56.31
N GLY A 79 -18.12 13.34 -56.29
CA GLY A 79 -19.56 13.15 -56.16
C GLY A 79 -19.95 12.49 -54.84
N TYR A 80 -19.11 12.58 -53.80
CA TYR A 80 -19.31 11.85 -52.55
C TYR A 80 -20.60 12.28 -51.84
N ALA A 81 -21.52 11.34 -51.64
CA ALA A 81 -22.71 11.51 -50.81
C ALA A 81 -22.73 10.43 -49.71
N PRO A 82 -22.93 10.80 -48.43
CA PRO A 82 -23.02 9.82 -47.35
C PRO A 82 -24.26 8.94 -47.54
N ILE A 83 -24.05 7.63 -47.68
CA ILE A 83 -25.11 6.63 -47.90
C ILE A 83 -25.92 6.38 -46.62
N VAL A 84 -25.24 6.39 -45.47
CA VAL A 84 -25.82 6.14 -44.14
C VAL A 84 -25.74 7.39 -43.28
N LYS A 85 -26.78 7.60 -42.46
CA LYS A 85 -26.79 8.67 -41.45
C LYS A 85 -25.81 8.33 -40.32
N MET A 86 -25.37 9.35 -39.59
CA MET A 86 -24.37 9.17 -38.53
C MET A 86 -24.83 8.21 -37.42
N GLN A 87 -26.07 8.36 -36.97
CA GLN A 87 -26.68 7.55 -35.91
C GLN A 87 -26.88 6.09 -36.36
N GLU A 88 -27.26 5.89 -37.62
CA GLU A 88 -27.40 4.56 -38.21
C GLU A 88 -26.04 3.87 -38.33
N GLY A 89 -25.01 4.59 -38.79
CA GLY A 89 -23.64 4.07 -38.86
C GLY A 89 -23.10 3.68 -37.49
N LEU A 90 -23.38 4.49 -36.46
CA LEU A 90 -23.05 4.18 -35.06
C LEU A 90 -23.71 2.88 -34.61
N GLN A 91 -25.01 2.71 -34.83
CA GLN A 91 -25.74 1.50 -34.44
C GLN A 91 -25.16 0.25 -35.10
N ARG A 92 -24.95 0.28 -36.43
CA ARG A 92 -24.34 -0.84 -37.18
C ARG A 92 -22.94 -1.17 -36.66
N THR A 93 -22.17 -0.15 -36.28
CA THR A 93 -20.84 -0.34 -35.70
C THR A 93 -20.95 -1.05 -34.35
N ILE A 94 -21.82 -0.59 -33.44
CA ILE A 94 -22.02 -1.21 -32.12
C ILE A 94 -22.47 -2.68 -32.25
N GLU A 95 -23.35 -2.97 -33.20
CA GLU A 95 -23.80 -4.34 -33.51
C GLU A 95 -22.64 -5.22 -34.00
N SER A 96 -21.76 -4.71 -34.86
CA SER A 96 -20.57 -5.45 -35.32
C SER A 96 -19.56 -5.76 -34.20
N TYR A 97 -19.49 -4.91 -33.17
CA TYR A 97 -18.62 -5.07 -32.00
C TYR A 97 -19.34 -5.73 -30.81
N ALA A 98 -20.25 -6.67 -31.07
CA ALA A 98 -20.98 -7.39 -30.02
C ALA A 98 -20.07 -8.04 -28.95
N HIS A 99 -18.87 -8.49 -29.33
CA HIS A 99 -17.89 -9.09 -28.41
C HIS A 99 -17.33 -8.10 -27.37
N LEU A 100 -17.45 -6.78 -27.60
CA LEU A 100 -17.02 -5.74 -26.65
C LEU A 100 -18.12 -5.32 -25.69
N LYS A 101 -19.35 -5.84 -25.82
CA LYS A 101 -20.45 -5.52 -24.91
C LYS A 101 -20.09 -5.87 -23.47
N ALA A 102 -20.55 -5.05 -22.53
CA ALA A 102 -20.28 -5.23 -21.10
C ALA A 102 -20.70 -6.60 -20.57
N GLU A 103 -21.75 -7.20 -21.15
CA GLU A 103 -22.23 -8.56 -20.81
C GLU A 103 -21.22 -9.66 -21.18
N ASN A 104 -20.51 -9.50 -22.30
CA ASN A 104 -19.54 -10.47 -22.80
C ASN A 104 -18.16 -10.32 -22.16
N GLN A 105 -17.91 -9.22 -21.45
CA GLN A 105 -16.69 -9.12 -20.66
C GLN A 105 -16.76 -10.15 -19.53
N PRO A 106 -15.69 -10.94 -19.32
CA PRO A 106 -15.60 -11.78 -18.14
C PRO A 106 -15.74 -10.85 -16.94
N LYS A 107 -16.82 -11.00 -16.16
CA LYS A 107 -16.98 -10.31 -14.88
C LYS A 107 -15.69 -10.57 -14.13
N THR A 108 -14.86 -9.55 -13.96
CA THR A 108 -13.60 -9.65 -13.22
C THR A 108 -13.90 -9.69 -11.73
N THR A 109 -14.82 -10.57 -11.31
CA THR A 109 -14.68 -11.26 -10.05
C THR A 109 -13.39 -12.06 -10.19
N ARG A 110 -12.25 -11.40 -9.97
CA ARG A 110 -10.95 -12.06 -9.89
C ARG A 110 -11.05 -12.97 -8.67
N GLU A 111 -11.48 -14.22 -8.88
CA GLU A 111 -11.56 -15.26 -7.87
C GLU A 111 -10.15 -15.72 -7.46
N GLY A 112 -9.32 -14.79 -7.01
CA GLY A 112 -7.94 -15.08 -6.66
C GLY A 112 -7.22 -13.93 -5.96
N PRO A 113 -6.21 -14.25 -5.13
CA PRO A 113 -5.39 -13.26 -4.48
C PRO A 113 -4.72 -12.34 -5.50
N SER A 114 -4.63 -11.04 -5.20
CA SER A 114 -3.97 -10.06 -6.06
C SER A 114 -2.55 -10.52 -6.46
N LYS A 115 -2.10 -10.18 -7.67
CA LYS A 115 -0.73 -10.48 -8.10
C LYS A 115 0.31 -9.96 -7.10
N ALA A 116 0.07 -8.77 -6.53
CA ALA A 116 0.91 -8.19 -5.49
C ALA A 116 0.96 -9.06 -4.22
N SER A 117 -0.17 -9.62 -3.76
CA SER A 117 -0.15 -10.55 -2.62
C SER A 117 0.60 -11.85 -2.92
N LYS A 118 0.63 -12.30 -4.17
CA LYS A 118 1.41 -13.48 -4.57
C LYS A 118 2.92 -13.17 -4.57
N TYR A 119 3.33 -12.01 -5.08
CA TYR A 119 4.74 -11.59 -5.04
C TYR A 119 5.25 -11.29 -3.64
N LEU A 120 4.39 -10.80 -2.74
CA LEU A 120 4.71 -10.55 -1.32
C LEU A 120 4.70 -11.83 -0.46
N GLY A 121 4.62 -13.02 -1.06
CA GLY A 121 4.69 -14.30 -0.38
C GLY A 121 3.38 -14.76 0.29
N SER A 122 2.29 -13.98 0.16
CA SER A 122 1.01 -14.17 0.84
C SER A 122 1.10 -14.24 2.39
N GLY A 123 0.00 -13.99 3.09
CA GLY A 123 -0.05 -13.99 4.56
C GLY A 123 0.09 -12.61 5.21
N ARG A 124 0.40 -12.57 6.51
CA ARG A 124 0.25 -11.37 7.36
C ARG A 124 1.01 -10.14 6.84
N VAL A 125 2.26 -10.31 6.40
CA VAL A 125 3.06 -9.20 5.87
C VAL A 125 2.44 -8.65 4.58
N ALA A 126 2.05 -9.53 3.65
CA ALA A 126 1.38 -9.13 2.42
C ALA A 126 0.05 -8.43 2.70
N ASP A 127 -0.74 -8.91 3.66
CA ASP A 127 -2.02 -8.33 4.03
C ASP A 127 -1.86 -6.98 4.76
N THR A 128 -0.77 -6.80 5.51
CA THR A 128 -0.40 -5.53 6.16
C THR A 128 0.08 -4.50 5.13
N LEU A 129 0.99 -4.88 4.24
CA LEU A 129 1.52 -3.99 3.20
C LEU A 129 0.47 -3.59 2.16
N LEU A 130 -0.47 -4.50 1.85
CA LEU A 130 -1.58 -4.22 0.93
C LEU A 130 -2.79 -3.57 1.62
N TRP A 131 -2.65 -3.15 2.88
CA TRP A 131 -3.69 -2.45 3.64
C TRP A 131 -5.02 -3.21 3.74
N LYS A 132 -4.98 -4.56 3.73
CA LYS A 132 -6.19 -5.38 3.86
C LYS A 132 -6.72 -5.38 5.29
N ASP A 133 -5.83 -5.45 6.28
CA ASP A 133 -6.17 -5.30 7.70
C ASP A 133 -5.76 -3.92 8.19
N LYS A 134 -6.73 -3.00 8.26
CA LYS A 134 -6.49 -1.61 8.70
C LYS A 134 -5.92 -1.52 10.11
N LYS A 135 -6.34 -2.39 11.04
CA LYS A 135 -5.90 -2.31 12.44
C LYS A 135 -4.43 -2.74 12.55
N GLN A 136 -4.08 -3.87 11.96
CA GLN A 136 -2.70 -4.35 11.96
C GLN A 136 -1.77 -3.36 11.24
N THR A 137 -2.18 -2.86 10.07
CA THR A 137 -1.39 -1.88 9.30
C THR A 137 -1.12 -0.60 10.09
N LEU A 138 -2.13 -0.07 10.79
CA LEU A 138 -1.96 1.12 11.63
C LEU A 138 -1.03 0.84 12.83
N ILE A 139 -1.19 -0.28 13.51
CA ILE A 139 -0.30 -0.66 14.63
C ILE A 139 1.14 -0.77 14.14
N THR A 140 1.38 -1.48 13.05
CA THR A 140 2.73 -1.63 12.48
C THR A 140 3.32 -0.28 12.08
N LEU A 141 2.53 0.61 11.48
CA LEU A 141 2.97 1.98 11.16
C LEU A 141 3.35 2.77 12.42
N PHE A 142 2.54 2.73 13.49
CA PHE A 142 2.86 3.38 14.76
C PHE A 142 4.15 2.83 15.38
N VAL A 143 4.36 1.52 15.31
CA VAL A 143 5.61 0.89 15.78
C VAL A 143 6.81 1.38 14.97
N PHE A 144 6.73 1.42 13.64
CA PHE A 144 7.80 1.95 12.80
C PHE A 144 8.08 3.44 13.07
N ILE A 145 7.03 4.24 13.26
CA ILE A 145 7.15 5.65 13.65
C ILE A 145 7.85 5.78 15.01
N ALA A 146 7.46 4.98 16.00
CA ALA A 146 8.09 4.98 17.31
C ALA A 146 9.57 4.60 17.23
N ILE A 147 9.92 3.58 16.44
CA ILE A 147 11.31 3.19 16.18
C ILE A 147 12.09 4.34 15.52
N TYR A 148 11.52 4.95 14.48
CA TYR A 148 12.14 6.08 13.78
C TYR A 148 12.44 7.25 14.73
N PHE A 149 11.47 7.66 15.55
CA PHE A 149 11.67 8.75 16.48
C PHE A 149 12.65 8.42 17.61
N ASN A 150 12.62 7.19 18.13
CA ASN A 150 13.52 6.80 19.23
C ASN A 150 14.97 6.67 18.79
N PHE A 151 15.22 6.09 17.61
CA PHE A 151 16.57 5.71 17.17
C PHE A 151 17.16 6.64 16.10
N ILE A 152 16.36 7.04 15.10
CA ILE A 152 16.88 7.80 13.95
C ILE A 152 16.81 9.30 14.23
N ALA A 153 15.65 9.82 14.64
CA ALA A 153 15.47 11.26 14.84
C ALA A 153 16.16 11.80 16.11
N SER A 154 16.30 10.96 17.14
CA SER A 154 16.85 11.37 18.44
C SER A 154 18.30 10.93 18.65
N GLU A 155 18.94 10.27 17.68
CA GLU A 155 20.31 9.71 17.76
C GLU A 155 20.59 8.91 19.05
N ASN A 156 19.56 8.32 19.66
CA ASN A 156 19.74 7.62 20.92
C ASN A 156 20.34 6.23 20.67
N THR A 157 21.30 5.86 21.51
CA THR A 157 21.74 4.47 21.62
C THR A 157 20.64 3.60 22.22
N ILE A 158 20.71 2.29 21.98
CA ILE A 158 19.77 1.29 22.56
C ILE A 158 19.66 1.45 24.07
N ILE A 159 20.76 1.77 24.75
CA ILE A 159 20.82 1.99 26.20
C ILE A 159 19.96 3.20 26.57
N SER A 160 20.11 4.34 25.89
CA SER A 160 19.31 5.55 26.15
C SER A 160 17.82 5.32 25.91
N ALA A 161 17.45 4.60 24.84
CA ALA A 161 16.06 4.24 24.57
C ALA A 161 15.47 3.34 25.68
N LEU A 162 16.22 2.33 26.13
CA LEU A 162 15.82 1.44 27.22
C LEU A 162 15.65 2.21 28.55
N THR A 163 16.58 3.11 28.88
CA THR A 163 16.49 3.95 30.07
C THR A 163 15.26 4.86 30.04
N LYS A 164 14.99 5.51 28.89
CA LYS A 164 13.80 6.35 28.72
C LYS A 164 12.51 5.54 28.87
N LEU A 165 12.45 4.34 28.28
CA LEU A 165 11.31 3.43 28.43
C LEU A 165 11.08 3.06 29.90
N LEU A 166 12.15 2.69 30.61
CA LEU A 166 12.09 2.35 32.04
C LEU A 166 11.64 3.54 32.89
N LEU A 167 12.13 4.74 32.57
CA LEU A 167 11.73 5.98 33.22
C LEU A 167 10.24 6.27 33.02
N PHE A 168 9.73 6.18 31.79
CA PHE A 168 8.31 6.36 31.51
C PHE A 168 7.45 5.31 32.21
N ALA A 169 7.88 4.04 32.24
CA ALA A 169 7.19 2.98 32.96
C ALA A 169 7.16 3.27 34.47
N SER A 170 8.26 3.73 35.06
CA SER A 170 8.33 4.12 36.46
C SER A 170 7.41 5.29 36.79
N ILE A 171 7.42 6.36 35.97
CA ILE A 171 6.53 7.52 36.11
C ILE A 171 5.07 7.07 35.99
N PHE A 172 4.75 6.21 35.02
CA PHE A 172 3.39 5.67 34.85
C PHE A 172 2.94 4.90 36.10
N LEU A 173 3.77 3.99 36.61
CA LEU A 173 3.49 3.24 37.83
C LEU A 173 3.33 4.16 39.06
N PHE A 174 4.14 5.22 39.15
CA PHE A 174 4.06 6.21 40.22
C PHE A 174 2.75 7.00 40.17
N ILE A 175 2.37 7.50 38.99
CA ILE A 175 1.09 8.19 38.77
C ILE A 175 -0.07 7.25 39.10
N HIS A 176 -0.02 6.00 38.62
CA HIS A 176 -1.05 5.00 38.89
C HIS A 176 -1.13 4.64 40.39
N GLY A 177 -0.02 4.67 41.12
CA GLY A 177 0.02 4.45 42.57
C GLY A 177 -0.63 5.58 43.37
N ILE A 178 -0.42 6.83 42.95
CA ILE A 178 -0.96 8.03 43.60
C ILE A 178 -2.45 8.25 43.26
N LEU A 179 -2.90 7.80 42.10
CA LEU A 179 -4.26 8.06 41.63
C LEU A 179 -5.33 7.52 42.62
N PRO A 180 -6.34 8.32 42.98
CA PRO A 180 -7.43 7.87 43.84
C PRO A 180 -8.28 6.80 43.13
N ALA A 181 -8.86 5.86 43.88
CA ALA A 181 -9.61 4.72 43.32
C ALA A 181 -10.90 5.14 42.56
N LYS A 182 -11.34 6.38 42.75
CA LYS A 182 -12.48 6.99 42.06
C LYS A 182 -12.06 8.36 41.56
N MET A 183 -12.12 8.56 40.25
CA MET A 183 -11.83 9.83 39.60
C MET A 183 -12.81 9.99 38.44
N LEU A 184 -13.58 11.09 38.42
CA LEU A 184 -14.54 11.41 37.35
C LEU A 184 -15.51 10.25 36.97
N GLY A 185 -16.01 9.48 37.94
CA GLY A 185 -16.99 8.42 37.69
C GLY A 185 -16.43 7.10 37.17
N TYR A 186 -15.12 7.01 36.91
CA TYR A 186 -14.44 5.75 36.56
C TYR A 186 -13.76 5.14 37.79
N THR A 187 -13.93 3.82 37.97
CA THR A 187 -13.22 3.04 38.99
C THR A 187 -11.89 2.55 38.42
N VAL A 188 -10.78 3.09 38.92
CA VAL A 188 -9.44 2.63 38.54
C VAL A 188 -9.09 1.43 39.40
N GLU A 189 -8.86 0.27 38.78
CA GLU A 189 -8.46 -0.96 39.47
C GLU A 189 -7.06 -0.78 40.05
N LYS A 190 -6.94 -0.69 41.38
CA LYS A 190 -5.64 -0.55 42.05
C LYS A 190 -4.92 -1.90 42.06
N MET A 191 -3.62 -1.88 41.75
CA MET A 191 -2.81 -3.07 41.84
C MET A 191 -2.81 -3.62 43.28
N PRO A 192 -3.17 -4.89 43.49
CA PRO A 192 -3.25 -5.48 44.83
C PRO A 192 -1.85 -5.60 45.45
N LYS A 193 -1.76 -5.37 46.77
CA LYS A 193 -0.48 -5.42 47.52
C LYS A 193 0.23 -6.77 47.43
N SER A 194 -0.51 -7.85 47.14
CA SER A 194 0.04 -9.20 46.96
C SER A 194 0.97 -9.32 45.74
N TRP A 195 0.84 -8.46 44.72
CA TRP A 195 1.74 -8.47 43.56
C TRP A 195 3.15 -7.98 43.90
N PHE A 196 3.28 -7.17 44.95
CA PHE A 196 4.56 -6.63 45.42
C PHE A 196 5.16 -7.45 46.57
N HIS A 197 4.45 -8.46 47.07
CA HIS A 197 4.95 -9.35 48.11
C HIS A 197 5.81 -10.46 47.50
N LEU A 198 7.10 -10.17 47.34
CA LEU A 198 8.09 -11.15 46.89
C LEU A 198 8.54 -11.98 48.10
N SER A 199 8.16 -13.27 48.14
CA SER A 199 8.68 -14.19 49.18
C SER A 199 10.19 -14.34 49.07
N GLU A 200 10.88 -14.43 50.21
CA GLU A 200 12.34 -14.59 50.29
C GLU A 200 12.84 -15.81 49.49
N ASP A 201 12.08 -16.91 49.51
CA ASP A 201 12.38 -18.09 48.69
C ASP A 201 12.32 -17.82 47.20
N ARG A 202 11.36 -16.97 46.76
CA ARG A 202 11.19 -16.61 45.35
C ARG A 202 12.30 -15.65 44.90
N SER A 203 12.64 -14.66 45.73
CA SER A 203 13.74 -13.74 45.43
C SER A 203 15.08 -14.46 45.38
N HIS A 204 15.32 -15.39 46.32
CA HIS A 204 16.54 -16.19 46.35
C HIS A 204 16.66 -17.09 45.12
N LYS A 205 15.59 -17.82 44.75
CA LYS A 205 15.58 -18.64 43.52
C LYS A 205 15.78 -17.80 42.26
N PHE A 206 15.16 -16.62 42.19
CA PHE A 206 15.34 -15.71 41.06
C PHE A 206 16.79 -15.21 40.97
N ALA A 207 17.38 -14.79 42.09
CA ALA A 207 18.77 -14.37 42.14
C ALA A 207 19.73 -15.48 41.72
N LEU A 208 19.52 -16.72 42.19
CA LEU A 208 20.29 -17.89 41.76
C LEU A 208 20.13 -18.18 40.26
N SER A 209 18.92 -18.02 39.72
CA SER A 209 18.66 -18.18 38.28
C SER A 209 19.37 -17.13 37.44
N VAL A 210 19.36 -15.87 37.88
CA VAL A 210 20.06 -14.78 37.18
C VAL A 210 21.57 -15.00 37.25
N ALA A 211 22.09 -15.38 38.42
CA ALA A 211 23.51 -15.68 38.61
C ALA A 211 23.95 -16.87 37.74
N SER A 212 23.14 -17.94 37.66
CA SER A 212 23.46 -19.09 36.82
C SER A 212 23.42 -18.74 35.33
N SER A 213 22.41 -18.00 34.87
CA SER A 213 22.34 -17.52 33.48
C SER A 213 23.52 -16.60 33.14
N TRP A 214 23.92 -15.71 34.05
CA TRP A 214 25.08 -14.84 33.86
C TRP A 214 26.37 -15.65 33.76
N ASN A 215 26.58 -16.61 34.67
CA ASN A 215 27.76 -17.48 34.65
C ASN A 215 27.83 -18.32 33.37
N VAL A 216 26.70 -18.82 32.87
CA VAL A 216 26.63 -19.52 31.58
C VAL A 216 27.02 -18.59 30.44
N ALA A 217 26.45 -17.39 30.39
CA ALA A 217 26.77 -16.42 29.35
C ALA A 217 28.26 -16.03 29.35
N VAL A 218 28.82 -15.74 30.52
CA VAL A 218 30.25 -15.42 30.69
C VAL A 218 31.14 -16.59 30.28
N ASN A 219 30.80 -17.82 30.67
CA ASN A 219 31.55 -19.01 30.27
C ASN A 219 31.53 -19.23 28.76
N VAL A 220 30.39 -19.00 28.10
CA VAL A 220 30.28 -19.05 26.63
C VAL A 220 31.14 -17.95 26.00
N PHE A 221 31.09 -16.71 26.49
CA PHE A 221 31.98 -15.64 26.01
C PHE A 221 33.46 -15.97 26.21
N LYS A 222 33.81 -16.62 27.32
CA LYS A 222 35.17 -17.06 27.61
C LYS A 222 35.61 -18.18 26.66
N SER A 223 34.78 -19.20 26.42
CA SER A 223 35.12 -20.29 25.48
C SER A 223 35.24 -19.78 24.04
N LEU A 224 34.43 -18.79 23.67
CA LEU A 224 34.51 -18.07 22.39
C LEU A 224 35.81 -17.26 22.28
N ALA A 225 36.22 -16.56 23.34
CA ALA A 225 37.45 -15.77 23.36
C ALA A 225 38.72 -16.63 23.36
N GLU A 226 38.67 -17.82 23.97
CA GLU A 226 39.76 -18.81 23.97
C GLU A 226 39.80 -19.66 22.68
N GLY A 227 38.79 -19.53 21.81
CA GLY A 227 38.76 -20.17 20.48
C GLY A 227 38.37 -21.66 20.48
N ASN A 228 37.79 -22.16 21.58
CA ASN A 228 37.51 -23.60 21.74
C ASN A 228 36.21 -24.08 21.05
N ASP A 229 35.25 -23.20 20.74
CA ASP A 229 33.92 -23.59 20.23
C ASP A 229 33.47 -22.75 19.00
N TRP A 230 34.14 -22.94 17.86
CA TRP A 230 33.77 -22.28 16.59
C TRP A 230 32.44 -22.75 16.00
N ASP A 231 32.07 -24.02 16.21
CA ASP A 231 30.84 -24.62 15.66
C ASP A 231 29.56 -24.01 16.27
N ALA A 232 29.60 -23.65 17.55
CA ALA A 232 28.48 -23.01 18.24
C ALA A 232 28.25 -21.56 17.75
N LEU A 233 29.30 -20.87 17.31
CA LEU A 233 29.22 -19.53 16.75
C LEU A 233 28.55 -19.54 15.36
N ILE A 234 28.94 -20.50 14.51
CA ILE A 234 28.42 -20.67 13.16
C ILE A 234 26.93 -21.05 13.18
N LEU A 235 26.53 -21.99 14.03
CA LEU A 235 25.12 -22.39 14.20
C LEU A 235 24.22 -21.25 14.70
N LYS A 236 24.76 -20.32 15.49
CA LYS A 236 24.00 -19.21 16.07
C LYS A 236 23.90 -18.00 15.13
N ILE A 237 24.88 -17.83 14.24
CA ILE A 237 24.84 -16.84 13.15
C ILE A 237 23.90 -17.30 12.02
N LEU A 238 23.87 -18.60 11.71
CA LEU A 238 22.98 -19.17 10.67
C LEU A 238 21.51 -19.29 11.10
N SER A 239 21.19 -19.14 12.39
CA SER A 239 19.83 -19.22 12.92
C SER A 239 19.21 -17.85 13.26
N LEU A 240 19.90 -16.75 12.93
CA LEU A 240 19.38 -15.38 12.94
C LEU A 240 18.90 -14.98 11.54
#